data_AF-A0A232EFB0-F1
#
_entry.id   AF-A0A232EFB0-F1
#
_cell.length_a   1.000
_cell.length_b   1.000
_cell.length_c   1.000
_cell.angle_alpha   90.00
_cell.angle_beta   90.00
_cell.angle_gamma   90.00
#
_symmetry.space_group_name_H-M   'P 1'
#
loop_
_entity.id
_entity.type
_entity.pdbx_description
1 polymer ?
#
loop_
_entity_poly.entity_id
_entity_poly.type
_entity_poly.pdbx_seq_one_letter_code
_entity_poly.pdbx_strand_id
1 'polypeptide(L)'
;MAVTAGEVVHLIKCLQVEVQRRDTRECYNQLPVFRGTEPLFLSPRTRLLTKAGTQIRCSGASPPMFNVGLNWIQLISAPSVVIPPETLQPQN
;
A
#
# COMPACT_ATOMS: atom_id res chain seq x y z
N MET A 1 -1.14 10.60 -11.78
CA MET A 1 0.18 9.94 -11.98
C MET A 1 0.95 10.74 -13.01
N ALA A 2 2.27 10.83 -12.87
CA ALA A 2 3.13 11.44 -13.88
C ALA A 2 4.08 10.36 -14.43
N VAL A 3 4.25 10.31 -15.75
CA VAL A 3 5.17 9.39 -16.42
C VAL A 3 6.09 10.21 -17.31
N THR A 4 7.41 10.08 -17.09
CA THR A 4 8.44 10.67 -17.95
C THR A 4 8.64 9.80 -19.19
N ALA A 5 8.62 10.41 -20.37
CA ALA A 5 8.90 9.79 -21.66
C ALA A 5 9.85 10.70 -22.45
N GLY A 6 11.16 10.41 -22.37
CA GLY A 6 12.19 11.33 -22.85
C GLY A 6 12.15 12.65 -22.06
N GLU A 7 12.14 13.78 -22.78
CA GLU A 7 12.03 15.13 -22.19
C GLU A 7 10.60 15.53 -21.82
N VAL A 8 9.61 14.69 -22.15
CA VAL A 8 8.18 14.99 -21.93
C VAL A 8 7.67 14.31 -20.66
N VAL A 9 6.78 15.00 -19.93
CA VAL A 9 6.04 14.44 -18.80
C VAL A 9 4.56 14.32 -19.16
N HIS A 10 4.02 13.10 -19.09
CA HIS A 10 2.60 12.83 -19.27
C HIS A 10 1.88 12.78 -17.92
N LEU A 11 0.81 13.57 -17.79
CA LEU A 11 -0.10 13.51 -16.65
C LEU A 11 -1.26 12.57 -16.96
N ILE A 12 -1.38 11.51 -16.17
CA ILE A 12 -2.42 10.49 -16.31
C ILE A 12 -3.37 10.58 -15.12
N LYS A 13 -4.66 10.76 -15.41
CA LYS A 13 -5.72 10.75 -14.40
C LYS A 13 -5.96 9.32 -13.92
N CYS A 14 -5.90 9.11 -12.60
CA CYS A 14 -6.25 7.83 -12.01
C CYS A 14 -7.76 7.71 -11.86
N LEU A 15 -8.32 6.56 -12.22
CA LEU A 15 -9.71 6.22 -11.91
C LEU A 15 -9.76 5.54 -10.55
N GLN A 16 -10.64 6.03 -9.68
CA GLN A 16 -10.87 5.41 -8.39
C GLN A 16 -11.67 4.11 -8.59
N VAL A 17 -11.24 3.05 -7.91
CA VAL A 17 -11.87 1.74 -7.97
C VAL A 17 -11.98 1.17 -6.56
N GLU A 18 -13.04 0.42 -6.31
CA GLU A 18 -13.19 -0.31 -5.06
C GLU A 18 -12.35 -1.59 -5.09
N VAL A 19 -11.76 -1.89 -3.93
CA VAL A 19 -10.95 -3.10 -3.72
C VAL A 19 -11.25 -3.68 -2.35
N GLN A 20 -11.10 -4.99 -2.23
CA GLN A 20 -11.23 -5.70 -0.97
C GLN A 20 -9.85 -6.14 -0.50
N ARG A 21 -9.59 -6.02 0.80
CA ARG A 21 -8.35 -6.50 1.39
C ARG A 21 -8.26 -8.02 1.20
N ARG A 22 -7.07 -8.50 0.84
CA ARG A 22 -6.79 -9.92 0.72
C ARG A 22 -5.90 -10.38 1.86
N ASP A 23 -6.31 -11.43 2.55
CA ASP A 23 -5.48 -12.12 3.53
C ASP A 23 -4.40 -12.96 2.84
N THR A 24 -3.16 -12.85 3.31
CA THR A 24 -1.99 -13.60 2.82
C THR A 24 -1.18 -14.12 4.00
N ARG A 25 -0.46 -15.24 3.82
CA ARG A 25 0.45 -15.76 4.84
C ARG A 25 1.82 -15.06 4.79
N GLU A 26 2.16 -14.55 3.61
CA GLU A 26 3.36 -13.82 3.29
C GLU A 26 3.17 -12.32 3.52
N CYS A 27 4.26 -11.63 3.85
CA CYS A 27 4.27 -10.19 4.05
C CYS A 27 4.78 -9.46 2.80
N TYR A 28 4.20 -8.30 2.51
CA TYR A 28 4.53 -7.49 1.34
C TYR A 28 4.66 -6.01 1.72
N ASN A 29 5.49 -5.26 1.00
CA ASN A 29 5.57 -3.79 1.16
C ASN A 29 4.31 -3.07 0.63
N GLN A 30 3.52 -3.73 -0.21
CA GLN A 30 2.26 -3.27 -0.76
C GLN A 30 1.11 -4.02 -0.10
N LEU A 31 -0.07 -3.40 -0.02
CA LEU A 31 -1.25 -4.02 0.58
C LEU A 31 -1.86 -5.02 -0.42
N PRO A 32 -1.91 -6.33 -0.11
CA PRO A 32 -2.58 -7.31 -0.97
C PRO A 32 -4.09 -7.04 -1.01
N VAL A 33 -4.65 -7.02 -2.21
CA VAL A 33 -6.07 -6.72 -2.43
C VAL A 33 -6.66 -7.58 -3.56
N PHE A 34 -7.98 -7.66 -3.59
CA PHE A 34 -8.75 -8.12 -4.73
C PHE A 34 -9.49 -6.94 -5.38
N ARG A 35 -9.46 -6.88 -6.71
CA ARG A 35 -10.38 -6.07 -7.51
C ARG A 35 -11.37 -7.02 -8.17
N GLY A 36 -12.55 -7.17 -7.58
CA GLY A 36 -13.45 -8.28 -7.93
C GLY A 36 -12.78 -9.61 -7.58
N THR A 37 -12.46 -10.42 -8.60
CA THR A 37 -11.73 -11.68 -8.42
C THR A 37 -10.23 -11.57 -8.74
N GLU A 38 -9.76 -10.42 -9.27
CA GLU A 38 -8.37 -10.28 -9.69
C GLU A 38 -7.44 -10.00 -8.48
N PRO A 39 -6.43 -10.86 -8.24
CA PRO A 39 -5.44 -10.65 -7.20
C PRO A 39 -4.46 -9.53 -7.58
N LEU A 40 -4.38 -8.47 -6.78
CA LEU A 40 -3.53 -7.31 -7.03
C LEU A 40 -2.85 -6.81 -5.73
N PHE A 41 -2.02 -5.79 -5.86
CA PHE A 41 -1.35 -5.11 -4.76
C PHE A 41 -1.57 -3.60 -4.85
N LEU A 42 -1.85 -2.95 -3.72
CA LEU A 42 -2.02 -1.51 -3.63
C LEU A 42 -0.74 -0.86 -3.09
N SER A 43 -0.17 0.08 -3.84
CA SER A 43 1.03 0.79 -3.42
C SER A 43 0.76 1.69 -2.20
N PRO A 44 1.67 1.73 -1.20
CA PRO A 44 1.42 2.43 0.07
C PRO A 44 1.31 3.95 -0.07
N ARG A 45 2.05 4.54 -1.01
CA ARG A 45 2.12 6.01 -1.20
C ARG A 45 1.20 6.49 -2.32
N THR A 46 1.32 5.90 -3.51
CA THR A 46 0.59 6.38 -4.70
C THR A 46 -0.81 5.79 -4.82
N ARG A 47 -1.17 4.78 -4.01
CA ARG A 47 -2.47 4.06 -4.06
C ARG A 47 -2.79 3.51 -5.45
N LEU A 48 -1.75 3.15 -6.21
CA LEU A 48 -1.88 2.52 -7.52
C LEU A 48 -1.94 1.01 -7.35
N LEU A 49 -2.78 0.36 -8.17
CA LEU A 49 -2.84 -1.08 -8.24
C LEU A 49 -1.73 -1.62 -9.15
N THR A 50 -1.01 -2.62 -8.66
CA THR A 50 0.05 -3.33 -9.38
C THR A 50 -0.20 -4.83 -9.34
N LYS A 51 0.25 -5.55 -10.38
CA LYS A 51 0.15 -7.01 -10.44
C LYS A 51 1.18 -7.71 -9.55
N ALA A 52 2.33 -7.08 -9.34
CA ALA A 52 3.41 -7.58 -8.51
C ALA A 52 3.52 -6.79 -7.21
N GLY A 53 3.72 -7.51 -6.11
CA GLY A 53 4.11 -6.98 -4.82
C GLY A 53 5.54 -7.38 -4.50
N THR A 54 6.20 -6.59 -3.66
CA THR A 54 7.53 -6.87 -3.13
C THR A 54 7.36 -7.69 -1.86
N GLN A 55 7.58 -8.99 -1.95
CA GLN A 55 7.55 -9.87 -0.78
C GLN A 55 8.73 -9.54 0.14
N ILE A 56 8.47 -9.53 1.44
CA ILE A 56 9.45 -9.27 2.48
C ILE A 56 9.38 -10.37 3.55
N ARG A 57 10.41 -10.42 4.40
CA ARG A 57 10.34 -11.20 5.63
C ARG A 57 9.37 -10.52 6.60
N CYS A 58 8.42 -11.28 7.14
CA CYS A 58 7.55 -10.78 8.19
C CYS A 58 8.37 -10.40 9.44
N SER A 59 8.18 -9.17 9.91
CA SER A 59 8.88 -8.61 11.07
C SER A 59 7.87 -7.90 11.97
N GLY A 60 7.79 -8.32 13.24
CA GLY A 60 6.99 -7.61 14.24
C GLY A 60 7.61 -6.29 14.69
N ALA A 61 8.93 -6.13 14.54
CA ALA A 61 9.64 -4.91 14.89
C ALA A 61 9.48 -3.81 13.84
N SER A 62 9.26 -4.19 12.58
CA SER A 62 9.16 -3.27 11.44
C SER A 62 8.10 -3.72 10.42
N PRO A 63 6.82 -3.78 10.82
CA PRO A 63 5.75 -4.21 9.93
C PRO A 63 5.39 -3.12 8.91
N PRO A 64 5.01 -3.49 7.68
CA PRO A 64 4.37 -2.56 6.76
C PRO A 64 3.06 -2.03 7.35
N MET A 65 2.92 -0.71 7.41
CA MET A 65 1.73 -0.03 7.91
C MET A 65 1.04 0.76 6.81
N PHE A 66 -0.29 0.71 6.80
CA PHE A 66 -1.13 1.39 5.82
C PHE A 66 -2.21 2.18 6.54
N ASN A 67 -2.40 3.44 6.12
CA ASN A 67 -3.56 4.21 6.52
C ASN A 67 -4.75 3.82 5.60
N VAL A 68 -5.85 3.31 6.13
CA VAL A 68 -7.04 2.96 5.35
C VAL A 68 -8.24 3.65 5.98
N GLY A 69 -8.73 4.71 5.32
CA GLY A 69 -9.78 5.56 5.86
C GLY A 69 -9.27 6.34 7.07
N LEU A 70 -9.82 6.04 8.25
CA LEU A 70 -9.44 6.64 9.53
C LEU A 70 -8.53 5.74 10.38
N ASN A 71 -8.27 4.51 9.91
CA ASN A 71 -7.60 3.48 10.70
C ASN A 71 -6.22 3.18 10.13
N TRP A 72 -5.24 3.01 11.03
CA TRP A 72 -3.97 2.41 10.67
C TRP A 72 -4.04 0.91 10.87
N ILE A 73 -3.56 0.17 9.87
CA ILE A 73 -3.45 -1.28 9.91
C ILE A 73 -1.99 -1.67 9.68
N GLN A 74 -1.53 -2.69 10.38
CA GLN A 74 -0.26 -3.35 10.10
C GLN A 74 -0.51 -4.71 9.47
N LEU A 75 0.37 -5.10 8.54
CA LEU A 75 0.34 -6.43 7.93
C LEU A 75 1.49 -7.27 8.48
N ILE A 76 1.19 -8.03 9.53
CA ILE A 76 1.97 -9.20 9.96
C ILE A 76 1.20 -10.47 9.56
N SER A 77 1.64 -11.64 10.01
CA SER A 77 0.99 -12.93 9.73
C SER A 77 -0.53 -12.96 10.00
N ALA A 78 -1.03 -12.05 10.84
CA ALA A 78 -2.43 -11.64 10.87
C ALA A 78 -2.54 -10.10 10.88
N PRO A 79 -3.44 -9.50 10.09
CA PRO A 79 -3.67 -8.06 10.12
C PRO A 79 -4.22 -7.61 11.48
N SER A 80 -3.72 -6.50 12.01
CA SER A 80 -4.27 -5.89 13.22
C SER A 80 -4.37 -4.37 13.09
N VAL A 81 -5.39 -3.79 13.72
CA VAL A 81 -5.51 -2.32 13.86
C VAL A 81 -4.41 -1.85 14.81
N VAL A 82 -3.78 -0.73 14.48
CA VAL A 82 -2.69 -0.14 15.27
C VAL A 82 -2.94 1.32 15.58
N ILE A 83 -2.24 1.81 16.59
CA ILE A 83 -2.20 3.24 16.91
C ILE A 83 -1.51 3.97 15.75
N PRO A 84 -2.01 5.14 15.31
CA PRO A 84 -1.34 5.95 14.30
C PRO A 84 0.13 6.24 14.66
N PRO A 85 1.06 6.22 13.68
CA PRO A 85 2.43 6.61 13.92
C PRO A 85 2.53 8.10 14.29
N GLU A 86 3.57 8.44 15.04
CA GLU A 86 3.89 9.83 15.37
C GLU A 86 4.21 10.61 14.09
N THR A 87 3.62 11.81 13.95
CA THR A 87 3.93 12.69 12.83
C THR A 87 5.15 13.51 13.17
N LEU A 88 6.28 13.20 12.53
CA LEU A 88 7.50 13.99 12.69
C LEU A 88 7.30 15.38 12.06
N GLN A 89 7.55 16.41 12.85
CA GLN A 89 7.65 17.78 12.35
C GLN A 89 9.11 18.08 11.99
N PRO A 90 9.36 18.76 10.87
CA PRO A 90 10.71 19.23 10.57
C PRO A 90 11.19 20.14 11.71
N GLN A 91 12.36 19.84 12.25
CA GLN A 91 13.04 20.77 13.15
C GLN A 91 13.68 21.84 12.26
N ASN A 92 13.27 23.10 12.47
CA ASN A 92 13.81 24.26 11.77
C ASN A 92 15.31 24.43 11.98
#